data_AF-A0A9D1WAM8-F1
#
_entry.id   AF-A0A9D1WAM8-F1
#
_cell.length_a   1.000
_cell.length_b   1.000
_cell.length_c   1.000
_cell.angle_alpha   90.00
_cell.angle_beta   90.00
_cell.angle_gamma   90.00
#
_symmetry.space_group_name_H-M   'P 1'
#
loop_
_entity.id
_entity.type
_entity.pdbx_description
1 polymer ?
#
loop_
_entity_poly.entity_id
_entity_poly.type
_entity_poly.pdbx_seq_one_letter_code
_entity_poly.pdbx_strand_id
1 'polypeptide(L)' 'MLFKDINYRVPSVGVKEENGMLLANSEIPNFTIYYTTDGKSPTINSSIYNAPITFEEGTTYKFVAIDKNNKRGRVSIYAK' A
#
# COMPACT_ATOMS: atom_id res chain seq x y z
N MET A 1 4.78 -30.68 16.76
CA MET A 1 5.53 -29.62 16.05
C MET A 1 4.50 -28.64 15.49
N LEU A 2 4.21 -27.55 16.20
CA LEU A 2 3.16 -26.58 15.82
C LEU A 2 3.79 -25.19 15.93
N PHE A 3 4.34 -24.69 14.82
CA PHE A 3 4.73 -23.29 14.70
C PHE A 3 3.44 -22.47 14.47
N LYS A 4 2.67 -22.29 15.53
CA LYS A 4 1.52 -21.38 15.54
C LYS A 4 1.98 -20.08 16.22
N ASP A 5 1.72 -18.95 15.57
CA ASP A 5 1.84 -17.60 16.11
C ASP A 5 3.20 -16.89 16.06
N ILE A 6 3.91 -16.92 14.92
CA ILE A 6 4.78 -15.78 14.59
C ILE A 6 3.90 -14.57 14.24
N ASN A 7 3.80 -13.61 15.15
CA ASN A 7 3.12 -12.34 14.91
C ASN A 7 3.98 -11.45 14.01
N TYR A 8 3.97 -11.72 12.70
CA TYR A 8 4.68 -10.91 11.71
C TYR A 8 3.95 -9.58 11.49
N ARG A 9 4.67 -8.46 11.41
CA ARG A 9 4.08 -7.17 11.01
C ARG A 9 4.11 -7.08 9.49
N VAL A 10 3.01 -6.60 8.91
CA VAL A 10 3.02 -6.21 7.50
C VAL A 10 3.70 -4.83 7.43
N PRO A 11 4.75 -4.67 6.59
CA PRO A 11 5.51 -3.44 6.48
C PRO A 11 4.59 -2.33 5.95
N SER A 12 4.97 -1.09 6.22
CA SER A 12 4.40 0.04 5.52
C SER A 12 4.76 -0.03 4.04
N VAL A 13 3.88 0.50 3.19
CA VAL A 13 4.20 0.70 1.77
C VAL A 13 5.14 1.90 1.66
N GLY A 14 6.31 1.72 1.06
CA GLY A 14 7.16 2.85 0.72
C GLY A 14 6.53 3.60 -0.45
N VAL A 15 6.32 4.91 -0.33
CA VAL A 15 5.78 5.76 -1.40
C VAL A 15 6.81 6.84 -1.71
N LYS A 16 7.17 6.97 -2.98
CA LYS A 16 8.11 7.98 -3.48
C LYS A 16 7.51 8.65 -4.72
N GLU A 17 7.55 9.97 -4.77
CA GLU A 17 7.25 10.73 -6.00
C GLU A 17 8.56 10.89 -6.80
N GLU A 18 8.54 10.55 -8.08
CA GLU A 18 9.65 10.76 -9.00
C GLU A 18 9.12 11.16 -10.38
N ASN A 19 9.57 12.29 -10.94
CA ASN A 19 9.10 12.84 -12.21
C ASN A 19 7.56 13.01 -12.31
N GLY A 20 6.88 13.35 -11.21
CA GLY A 20 5.41 13.45 -11.18
C GLY A 20 4.69 12.10 -11.19
N MET A 21 5.40 11.00 -10.98
CA MET A 21 4.83 9.66 -10.78
C MET A 21 5.00 9.20 -9.34
N LEU A 22 3.95 8.64 -8.76
CA LEU A 22 3.99 7.93 -7.48
C LEU A 22 4.43 6.50 -7.70
N LEU A 23 5.59 6.18 -7.16
CA LEU A 23 6.13 4.84 -7.03
C LEU A 23 5.82 4.31 -5.64
N ALA A 24 5.05 3.24 -5.57
CA ALA A 24 4.82 2.48 -4.36
C ALA A 24 5.57 1.14 -4.42
N ASN A 25 6.22 0.77 -3.31
CA ASN A 25 6.89 -0.52 -3.18
C ASN A 25 6.65 -1.16 -1.82
N SER A 26 6.68 -2.50 -1.78
CA SER A 26 6.60 -3.26 -0.54
C SER A 26 7.86 -4.12 -0.39
N GLU A 27 8.47 -4.09 0.79
CA GLU A 27 9.69 -4.84 1.10
C GLU A 27 9.46 -6.36 1.18
N ILE A 28 8.20 -6.82 1.18
CA ILE A 28 7.86 -8.24 1.34
C ILE A 28 7.18 -8.77 0.07
N PRO A 29 7.76 -9.83 -0.55
CA PRO A 29 7.12 -10.50 -1.69
C PRO A 29 5.82 -11.19 -1.25
N ASN A 30 4.84 -11.24 -2.15
CA ASN A 30 3.47 -11.77 -1.96
C ASN A 30 2.47 -10.84 -1.25
N PHE A 31 2.79 -9.57 -1.03
CA PHE A 31 1.78 -8.59 -0.64
C PHE A 31 1.27 -7.79 -1.83
N THR A 32 -0.05 -7.65 -1.90
CA THR A 32 -0.70 -6.80 -2.89
C THR A 32 -0.84 -5.40 -2.31
N ILE A 33 -0.35 -4.41 -3.04
CA ILE A 33 -0.48 -3.00 -2.66
C ILE A 33 -1.83 -2.50 -3.19
N TYR A 34 -2.66 -2.00 -2.29
CA TYR A 34 -3.93 -1.38 -2.61
C TYR A 34 -3.87 0.12 -2.35
N TYR A 35 -4.54 0.90 -3.18
CA TYR A 35 -4.54 2.36 -3.05
C TYR A 35 -5.90 2.99 -3.31
N THR A 36 -6.05 4.21 -2.79
CA THR A 36 -7.22 5.07 -2.99
C THR A 36 -6.77 6.51 -3.16
N THR A 37 -7.42 7.24 -4.05
CA THR A 37 -7.19 8.67 -4.33
C THR A 37 -8.17 9.60 -3.58
N ASP A 38 -9.25 9.04 -3.07
CA ASP A 38 -10.33 9.76 -2.36
C ASP A 38 -9.98 10.10 -0.89
N GLY A 39 -8.74 9.85 -0.46
CA GLY A 39 -8.33 10.01 0.95
C GLY A 39 -8.97 9.02 1.93
N LYS A 40 -9.79 8.08 1.48
CA LYS A 40 -10.35 6.99 2.30
C LYS A 40 -9.30 5.90 2.57
N SER A 41 -9.56 5.03 3.56
CA SER A 41 -8.65 3.93 3.85
C SER A 41 -8.77 2.85 2.77
N PRO A 42 -7.67 2.46 2.10
CA PRO A 42 -7.70 1.40 1.10
C PRO A 42 -8.00 0.05 1.74
N THR A 43 -8.74 -0.79 1.01
CA THR A 43 -9.15 -2.15 1.38
C THR A 43 -8.88 -3.11 0.22
N ILE A 44 -9.16 -4.40 0.39
CA ILE A 44 -9.06 -5.41 -0.69
C ILE A 44 -9.97 -5.09 -1.90
N ASN A 45 -10.97 -4.23 -1.71
CA ASN A 45 -11.87 -3.77 -2.77
C ASN A 45 -11.36 -2.51 -3.48
N SER A 46 -10.25 -1.93 -3.03
CA SER A 46 -9.65 -0.73 -3.63
C SER A 46 -8.83 -1.08 -4.87
N SER A 47 -8.38 -0.07 -5.59
CA SER A 47 -7.52 -0.25 -6.76
C SER A 47 -6.19 -0.90 -6.38
N ILE A 48 -5.74 -1.85 -7.19
CA ILE A 48 -4.44 -2.51 -6.99
C ILE A 48 -3.36 -1.66 -7.66
N TYR A 49 -2.31 -1.36 -6.91
CA TYR A 49 -1.12 -0.71 -7.44
C TYR A 49 -0.25 -1.76 -8.16
N ASN A 50 -0.23 -1.69 -9.49
CA ASN A 50 0.61 -2.56 -10.35
C ASN A 50 1.62 -1.77 -11.20
N ALA A 51 1.48 -0.45 -11.27
CA ALA A 51 2.31 0.44 -12.06
C ALA A 51 2.36 1.83 -11.39
N PRO A 52 3.41 2.63 -11.66
CA PRO A 52 3.47 4.01 -11.20
C PRO A 52 2.22 4.80 -11.60
N ILE A 53 1.71 5.61 -10.66
CA ILE A 53 0.49 6.41 -10.86
C ILE A 53 0.91 7.86 -11.11
N THR A 54 0.29 8.54 -12.06
CA THR A 54 0.48 10.00 -12.21
C THR A 54 0.02 10.71 -10.95
N PHE A 55 0.90 11.50 -10.34
CA PHE A 55 0.57 12.33 -9.19
C PHE A 55 -0.25 13.54 -9.65
N GLU A 56 -1.41 13.74 -9.02
CA GLU A 56 -2.25 14.92 -9.20
C GLU A 56 -2.23 15.78 -7.93
N GLU A 57 -1.79 17.02 -8.07
CA GLU A 57 -1.71 17.98 -6.96
C GLU A 57 -3.10 18.22 -6.36
N GLY A 58 -3.20 18.24 -5.02
CA GLY A 58 -4.48 18.31 -4.32
C GLY A 58 -5.22 16.96 -4.15
N THR A 59 -4.69 15.86 -4.67
CA THR A 59 -5.24 14.51 -4.43
C THR A 59 -4.53 13.81 -3.27
N THR A 60 -5.29 13.17 -2.38
CA THR A 60 -4.74 12.41 -1.25
C THR A 60 -4.67 10.92 -1.59
N TYR A 61 -3.47 10.44 -1.84
CA TYR A 61 -3.19 9.04 -2.11
C TYR A 61 -2.92 8.29 -0.80
N LYS A 62 -3.66 7.21 -0.57
CA LYS A 62 -3.42 6.29 0.54
C LYS A 62 -3.09 4.91 -0.01
N PHE A 63 -2.07 4.27 0.55
CA PHE A 63 -1.56 2.97 0.13
C PHE A 63 -1.53 2.00 1.31
N VAL A 64 -1.83 0.74 1.07
CA VAL A 64 -1.73 -0.33 2.08
C VAL A 64 -1.26 -1.63 1.43
N ALA A 65 -0.36 -2.34 2.09
CA ALA A 65 0.01 -3.69 1.71
C ALA A 65 -0.95 -4.66 2.43
N ILE A 66 -1.52 -5.60 1.68
CA ILE A 66 -2.39 -6.65 2.22
C ILE A 66 -1.86 -8.02 1.80
N ASP A 67 -1.75 -8.93 2.76
CA ASP A 67 -1.37 -10.33 2.55
C ASP A 67 -2.57 -11.19 2.10
N LYS A 68 -2.29 -12.38 1.57
CA LYS A 68 -3.28 -13.44 1.27
C LYS A 68 -4.19 -13.79 2.46
N ASN A 69 -3.71 -13.59 3.69
CA ASN A 69 -4.49 -13.81 4.92
C ASN A 69 -5.36 -12.59 5.31
N ASN A 70 -5.51 -11.61 4.42
CA ASN A 70 -6.19 -10.34 4.68
C ASN A 70 -5.57 -9.53 5.84
N LYS A 71 -4.29 -9.78 6.14
CA LYS A 71 -3.54 -9.00 7.12
C LYS A 71 -3.04 -7.73 6.42
N ARG A 72 -3.43 -6.58 6.96
CA ARG A 72 -3.07 -5.26 6.42
C ARG A 72 -1.93 -4.62 7.19
N GLY A 73 -1.06 -3.93 6.47
CA GLY A 73 0.02 -3.11 7.02
C GLY A 73 -0.46 -1.74 7.49
N ARG A 74 0.51 -0.90 7.84
CA ARG A 74 0.25 0.52 8.09
C ARG A 74 -0.15 1.19 6.77
N VAL A 75 -1.16 2.04 6.85
CA VAL A 75 -1.57 2.87 5.71
C VAL A 75 -0.54 3.97 5.54
N SER A 76 0.09 4.01 4.37
CA SER A 76 0.97 5.08 3.94
C SER A 76 0.12 6.16 3.27
N ILE A 77 0.38 7.42 3.60
CA ILE A 77 -0.38 8.56 3.07
C ILE A 77 0.60 9.44 2.32
N TYR A 78 0.23 9.80 1.10
CA TYR A 78 0.95 10.76 0.28
C TYR A 78 -0.05 11.81 -0.21
N ALA A 79 0.19 13.06 0.17
CA ALA A 79 -0.56 14.21 -0.28
C ALA A 79 0.42 15.38 -0.35
N LYS A 80 0.25 16.21 -1.37
CA LYS A 80 1.06 17.38 -1.62
C LYS A 80 0.17 18.45 -2.25
#